data_AF-A0A7N0V9W6-F1
#
_entry.id   AF-A0A7N0V9W6-F1
#
_cell.length_a   1.000
_cell.length_b   1.000
_cell.length_c   1.000
_cell.angle_alpha   90.00
_cell.angle_beta   90.00
_cell.angle_gamma   90.00
#
_symmetry.space_group_name_H-M   'P 1'
#
loop_
_entity.id
_entity.type
_entity.pdbx_description
1 polymer ?
#
loop_
_entity_poly.entity_id
_entity_poly.type
_entity_poly.pdbx_seq_one_letter_code
_entity_poly.pdbx_strand_id
1 'polypeptide(L)'
;MATLSFTPTRIRTPNPLPSPKPISSNLIIVPSISINPSSSSNTLLHQISHTSIIRPLPHHHHLLAPNSVSESSVSAPAGAGLVGGDELLDSDDPTVELSYVDQDVDPESILEWELDFCSRPILDIRGKKLWELVVCDCSLSLQYTKYFPNNVINSITLKDAIVNISDELGIPLPQKIRYFRSQMQTIITKACKELGIKPVPSKRCVTLLLWLEERFETIYTRHPGFQKGSKPLLTLDNPFPMELPENLFGEKWAFVQLPYSAVQEEVSSLKTRFVFGAGLDLDLLGIEIDENTMIPGLAVSSSRAQPLAAWMNGLELCSIEADTTRAALILSVGISTRYTYANYKKTPVTTSEAEAWEAAKKACGGLHFLAIQDDLNSDDCVGFWLLLDLPPPPV
;
A
#
# COMPACT_ATOMS: atom_id res chain seq x y z
N MET A 1 5.35 -20.87 -21.26
CA MET A 1 5.05 -21.00 -19.81
C MET A 1 5.40 -19.67 -19.20
N ALA A 2 4.40 -18.87 -18.81
CA ALA A 2 4.65 -17.61 -18.13
C ALA A 2 4.94 -17.93 -16.66
N THR A 3 6.19 -17.79 -16.24
CA THR A 3 6.56 -17.71 -14.83
C THR A 3 6.50 -16.25 -14.45
N LEU A 4 5.58 -15.89 -13.54
CA LEU A 4 5.66 -14.60 -12.87
C LEU A 4 6.98 -14.53 -12.10
N SER A 5 7.87 -13.63 -12.51
CA SER A 5 8.97 -13.17 -11.67
C SER A 5 8.44 -12.08 -10.76
N PHE A 6 8.49 -12.33 -9.46
CA PHE A 6 8.42 -11.25 -8.48
C PHE A 6 9.82 -10.68 -8.34
N THR A 7 9.98 -9.40 -8.62
CA THR A 7 11.27 -8.73 -8.46
C THR A 7 11.29 -8.03 -7.10
N PRO A 8 11.96 -8.58 -6.06
CA PRO A 8 11.95 -8.00 -4.71
C PRO A 8 12.69 -6.65 -4.64
N THR A 9 13.44 -6.28 -5.68
CA THR A 9 14.30 -5.08 -5.66
C THR A 9 13.56 -3.75 -5.88
N ARG A 10 12.23 -3.74 -6.07
CA ARG A 10 11.49 -2.48 -6.29
C ARG A 10 10.92 -1.85 -5.03
N ILE A 11 10.90 -2.57 -3.90
CA ILE A 11 10.68 -1.92 -2.62
C ILE A 11 11.93 -1.11 -2.33
N ARG A 12 11.86 0.21 -2.61
CA ARG A 12 12.85 1.16 -2.11
C ARG A 12 12.89 0.95 -0.60
N THR A 13 13.97 0.33 -0.11
CA THR A 13 14.42 0.41 1.28
C THR A 13 15.17 1.74 1.37
N PRO A 14 14.52 2.80 1.86
CA PRO A 14 15.09 4.13 1.88
C PRO A 14 15.69 4.38 3.27
N ASN A 15 16.78 5.12 3.29
CA ASN A 15 17.54 5.42 4.50
C ASN A 15 16.64 6.06 5.58
N PRO A 16 16.58 5.51 6.81
CA PRO A 16 15.91 6.19 7.91
C PRO A 16 16.61 7.53 8.19
N LEU A 17 15.82 8.59 8.33
CA LEU A 17 16.31 9.88 8.82
C LEU A 17 16.85 9.69 10.25
N PRO A 18 18.00 10.30 10.60
CA PRO A 18 18.55 10.20 11.93
C PRO A 18 17.62 10.87 12.95
N SER A 19 17.27 10.12 14.00
CA SER A 19 16.55 10.65 15.16
C SER A 19 17.37 11.73 15.88
N PRO A 20 16.73 12.77 16.46
CA PRO A 20 17.45 13.77 17.24
C PRO A 20 17.96 13.15 18.54
N LYS A 21 19.28 13.19 18.75
CA LYS A 21 19.96 12.71 19.96
C LYS A 21 19.48 13.47 21.21
N PRO A 22 19.41 12.82 22.38
CA PRO A 22 19.01 13.47 23.63
C PRO A 22 20.11 14.41 24.12
N ILE A 23 19.74 15.64 24.48
CA ILE A 23 20.65 16.59 25.12
C ILE A 23 20.77 16.22 26.60
N SER A 24 21.95 15.73 26.96
CA SER A 24 22.38 15.48 28.33
C SER A 24 22.56 16.80 29.09
N SER A 25 21.95 16.86 30.26
CA SER A 25 22.04 17.91 31.26
C SER A 25 23.47 18.15 31.77
N ASN A 26 23.89 19.41 31.83
CA ASN A 26 24.91 19.87 32.78
C ASN A 26 24.44 21.18 33.44
N LEU A 27 24.33 21.13 34.77
CA LEU A 27 24.17 22.29 35.65
C LEU A 27 25.44 23.16 35.63
N ILE A 28 25.28 24.49 35.75
CA ILE A 28 26.05 25.36 36.67
C ILE A 28 25.37 26.76 36.73
N ILE A 29 24.79 27.03 37.91
CA ILE A 29 24.85 28.22 38.79
C ILE A 29 24.61 29.64 38.20
N VAL A 30 23.58 30.28 38.77
CA VAL A 30 23.13 31.68 38.67
C VAL A 30 24.10 32.66 39.39
N PRO A 31 24.07 33.97 39.09
CA PRO A 31 23.34 34.84 40.02
C PRO A 31 22.48 35.94 39.38
N SER A 32 21.41 36.24 40.12
CA SER A 32 20.36 37.22 39.89
C SER A 32 20.82 38.67 40.03
N ILE A 33 20.08 39.62 39.43
CA ILE A 33 19.64 40.91 40.02
C ILE A 33 18.54 41.52 39.11
N SER A 34 17.71 42.37 39.70
CA SER A 34 16.27 42.56 39.50
C SER A 34 15.84 43.97 39.02
N ILE A 35 14.52 44.07 38.72
CA ILE A 35 13.60 45.25 38.81
C ILE A 35 13.34 46.07 37.51
N ASN A 36 12.20 45.75 36.84
CA ASN A 36 10.94 46.51 36.61
C ASN A 36 10.95 48.06 36.40
N PRO A 37 9.83 48.68 35.94
CA PRO A 37 8.89 48.37 34.85
C PRO A 37 8.45 49.68 34.10
N SER A 38 7.37 49.62 33.30
CA SER A 38 6.49 50.71 32.76
C SER A 38 6.47 50.72 31.22
N SER A 39 5.38 50.96 30.50
CA SER A 39 3.97 51.22 30.81
C SER A 39 3.18 51.22 29.49
N SER A 40 1.96 50.70 29.55
CA SER A 40 0.72 51.24 28.94
C SER A 40 0.54 51.38 27.43
N SER A 41 -0.51 50.70 26.95
CA SER A 41 -1.63 51.22 26.12
C SER A 41 -1.31 51.58 24.66
N ASN A 42 -2.18 51.41 23.65
CA ASN A 42 -3.59 51.07 23.54
C ASN A 42 -3.91 50.85 22.04
N THR A 43 -5.01 50.15 21.75
CA THR A 43 -5.97 50.32 20.61
C THR A 43 -5.47 50.13 19.17
N LEU A 44 -5.94 49.11 18.43
CA LEU A 44 -7.25 48.94 17.74
C LEU A 44 -7.37 49.64 16.36
N LEU A 45 -7.73 48.81 15.37
CA LEU A 45 -8.64 49.01 14.23
C LEU A 45 -8.13 49.22 12.78
N HIS A 46 -8.84 48.48 11.90
CA HIS A 46 -9.04 48.55 10.45
C HIS A 46 -7.86 48.14 9.54
N GLN A 47 -7.88 47.01 8.82
CA GLN A 47 -8.80 46.51 7.77
C GLN A 47 -8.72 47.36 6.48
N ILE A 48 -8.15 46.77 5.41
CA ILE A 48 -8.67 46.67 4.03
C ILE A 48 -7.52 46.50 3.00
N SER A 49 -7.84 45.65 2.04
CA SER A 49 -7.09 45.00 0.98
C SER A 49 -6.73 45.86 -0.26
N HIS A 50 -5.86 45.28 -1.09
CA HIS A 50 -5.77 45.32 -2.57
C HIS A 50 -4.55 46.00 -3.26
N THR A 51 -3.76 45.12 -3.89
CA THR A 51 -3.27 45.12 -5.29
C THR A 51 -2.10 46.03 -5.74
N SER A 52 -1.01 45.32 -6.08
CA SER A 52 -0.33 45.28 -7.40
C SER A 52 0.78 46.30 -7.79
N ILE A 53 1.92 45.70 -8.19
CA ILE A 53 2.72 45.94 -9.42
C ILE A 53 3.97 46.87 -9.36
N ILE A 54 5.11 46.22 -9.73
CA ILE A 54 6.33 46.68 -10.44
C ILE A 54 7.59 47.19 -9.67
N ARG A 55 8.70 46.46 -9.94
CA ARG A 55 10.18 46.68 -9.85
C ARG A 55 10.68 48.04 -10.42
N PRO A 56 11.99 48.44 -10.43
CA PRO A 56 13.24 47.68 -10.15
C PRO A 56 14.35 48.42 -9.33
N LEU A 57 15.45 47.67 -9.13
CA LEU A 57 16.86 47.95 -8.73
C LEU A 57 17.50 49.29 -9.23
N PRO A 58 18.63 49.78 -8.64
CA PRO A 58 20.01 49.29 -8.92
C PRO A 58 21.04 49.36 -7.74
N HIS A 59 21.95 48.37 -7.61
CA HIS A 59 23.40 48.33 -7.93
C HIS A 59 24.35 49.40 -7.32
N HIS A 60 25.44 48.96 -6.66
CA HIS A 60 26.83 49.23 -7.11
C HIS A 60 27.90 48.37 -6.39
N HIS A 61 28.94 48.03 -7.18
CA HIS A 61 30.10 47.17 -6.94
C HIS A 61 31.28 47.86 -6.23
N HIS A 62 32.26 47.08 -5.73
CA HIS A 62 33.70 47.30 -6.03
C HIS A 62 34.56 46.04 -5.76
N LEU A 63 35.53 45.82 -6.67
CA LEU A 63 36.50 44.73 -6.79
C LEU A 63 37.91 45.14 -6.32
N LEU A 64 38.77 44.15 -5.97
CA LEU A 64 40.15 43.89 -6.47
C LEU A 64 41.18 43.41 -5.40
N ALA A 65 41.91 42.33 -5.77
CA ALA A 65 43.15 41.79 -5.14
C ALA A 65 44.42 42.52 -5.70
N PRO A 66 45.73 42.20 -5.40
CA PRO A 66 46.40 40.86 -5.50
C PRO A 66 47.71 40.61 -4.66
N ASN A 67 48.44 39.52 -5.01
CA ASN A 67 49.86 39.09 -4.76
C ASN A 67 50.12 38.12 -3.57
N SER A 68 50.59 36.86 -3.74
CA SER A 68 51.86 36.27 -4.29
C SER A 68 53.03 36.26 -3.28
N VAL A 69 53.53 35.09 -2.86
CA VAL A 69 54.96 34.61 -2.80
C VAL A 69 54.99 33.08 -2.47
N SER A 70 55.93 32.35 -3.09
CA SER A 70 56.24 30.92 -2.97
C SER A 70 57.38 30.61 -1.99
N GLU A 71 57.43 29.41 -1.38
CA GLU A 71 58.68 28.69 -1.05
C GLU A 71 58.48 27.16 -1.12
N SER A 72 59.52 26.48 -1.60
CA SER A 72 59.63 25.04 -1.90
C SER A 72 60.51 24.31 -0.89
N SER A 73 60.38 22.97 -0.72
CA SER A 73 61.49 21.98 -0.74
C SER A 73 61.11 20.51 -0.38
N VAL A 74 61.33 19.60 -1.36
CA VAL A 74 62.01 18.26 -1.32
C VAL A 74 61.33 16.97 -0.76
N SER A 75 60.88 16.11 -1.72
CA SER A 75 61.11 14.64 -2.02
C SER A 75 61.59 13.64 -0.93
N ALA A 76 61.32 12.32 -0.86
CA ALA A 76 60.53 11.21 -1.49
C ALA A 76 60.86 9.89 -0.65
N PRO A 77 60.40 8.62 -0.88
CA PRO A 77 59.54 8.06 -1.94
C PRO A 77 58.40 7.08 -1.51
N ALA A 78 57.59 6.75 -2.53
CA ALA A 78 56.61 5.69 -2.79
C ALA A 78 56.35 4.55 -1.76
N GLY A 79 55.06 4.37 -1.45
CA GLY A 79 54.43 3.11 -1.06
C GLY A 79 52.96 3.12 -1.50
N ALA A 80 52.61 2.27 -2.47
CA ALA A 80 51.26 2.12 -2.97
C ALA A 80 50.31 1.58 -1.88
N GLY A 81 49.11 2.16 -1.80
CA GLY A 81 48.06 1.73 -0.88
C GLY A 81 46.79 2.53 -1.13
N LEU A 82 46.09 2.20 -2.21
CA LEU A 82 44.69 2.57 -2.38
C LEU A 82 43.90 1.88 -1.28
N VAL A 83 43.33 2.64 -0.34
CA VAL A 83 42.16 2.21 0.42
C VAL A 83 41.20 3.39 0.47
N GLY A 84 40.34 3.44 -0.55
CA GLY A 84 39.00 3.95 -0.33
C GLY A 84 38.31 3.02 0.64
N GLY A 85 37.81 3.56 1.73
CA GLY A 85 36.90 2.89 2.64
C GLY A 85 35.60 3.66 2.58
N ASP A 86 34.73 3.28 1.64
CA ASP A 86 33.29 3.42 1.82
C ASP A 86 32.95 2.68 3.13
N GLU A 87 32.72 3.40 4.21
CA GLU A 87 31.97 2.87 5.35
C GLU A 87 30.47 2.90 4.99
N LEU A 88 30.11 2.09 3.98
CA LEU A 88 28.75 1.62 3.73
C LEU A 88 28.52 0.44 4.68
N LEU A 89 28.16 0.74 5.93
CA LEU A 89 27.57 -0.25 6.82
C LEU A 89 26.07 -0.30 6.53
N ASP A 90 25.66 -1.30 5.74
CA ASP A 90 24.29 -1.77 5.63
C ASP A 90 23.71 -1.93 7.06
N SER A 91 22.68 -1.13 7.37
CA SER A 91 21.88 -1.29 8.57
C SER A 91 20.99 -2.53 8.42
N ASP A 92 21.60 -3.71 8.49
CA ASP A 92 20.98 -5.01 8.26
C ASP A 92 20.26 -5.57 9.51
N ASP A 93 19.85 -4.67 10.41
CA ASP A 93 19.18 -4.97 11.69
C ASP A 93 17.66 -5.20 11.48
N PRO A 94 17.16 -6.44 11.63
CA PRO A 94 15.75 -6.78 11.40
C PRO A 94 14.79 -6.24 12.47
N THR A 95 15.31 -5.59 13.53
CA THR A 95 14.51 -4.97 14.59
C THR A 95 14.16 -3.52 14.29
N VAL A 96 14.76 -2.92 13.25
CA VAL A 96 14.55 -1.52 12.88
C VAL A 96 13.14 -1.33 12.31
N GLU A 97 12.45 -0.33 12.85
CA GLU A 97 11.17 0.17 12.36
C GLU A 97 11.39 1.03 11.11
N LEU A 98 10.50 0.90 10.12
CA LEU A 98 10.58 1.67 8.88
C LEU A 98 9.69 2.90 8.96
N SER A 99 10.19 4.04 8.53
CA SER A 99 9.44 5.28 8.37
C SER A 99 9.89 5.95 7.07
N TYR A 100 9.06 5.85 6.03
CA TYR A 100 9.37 6.33 4.69
C TYR A 100 8.20 7.00 4.00
N VAL A 101 8.50 8.13 3.36
CA VAL A 101 7.69 8.74 2.33
C VAL A 101 8.57 9.12 1.13
N ASP A 102 8.10 8.87 -0.09
CA ASP A 102 8.77 9.30 -1.31
C ASP A 102 8.65 10.82 -1.45
N GLN A 103 9.80 11.51 -1.51
CA GLN A 103 9.87 12.97 -1.59
C GLN A 103 9.45 13.51 -2.97
N ASP A 104 9.46 12.65 -3.99
CA ASP A 104 9.06 13.01 -5.35
C ASP A 104 7.54 12.97 -5.55
N VAL A 105 6.79 12.44 -4.56
CA VAL A 105 5.34 12.33 -4.58
C VAL A 105 4.71 13.47 -3.80
N ASP A 106 3.65 14.07 -4.35
CA ASP A 106 2.86 15.06 -3.64
C ASP A 106 2.21 14.42 -2.40
N PRO A 107 2.52 14.87 -1.17
CA PRO A 107 1.93 14.32 0.06
C PRO A 107 0.39 14.29 0.04
N GLU A 108 -0.24 15.28 -0.60
CA GLU A 108 -1.69 15.38 -0.71
C GLU A 108 -2.30 14.32 -1.65
N SER A 109 -1.47 13.62 -2.43
CA SER A 109 -1.93 12.52 -3.30
C SER A 109 -2.06 11.18 -2.58
N ILE A 110 -1.50 11.04 -1.37
CA ILE A 110 -1.52 9.79 -0.57
C ILE A 110 -2.84 9.69 0.24
N LEU A 111 -3.95 9.55 -0.49
CA LEU A 111 -5.30 9.62 0.07
C LEU A 111 -5.84 8.29 0.61
N GLU A 112 -5.22 7.17 0.23
CA GLU A 112 -5.63 5.82 0.61
C GLU A 112 -4.46 5.06 1.21
N TRP A 113 -4.63 4.55 2.43
CA TRP A 113 -3.64 3.65 3.04
C TRP A 113 -4.19 2.23 3.11
N GLU A 114 -3.30 1.26 3.07
CA GLU A 114 -3.52 -0.14 3.42
C GLU A 114 -2.84 -0.39 4.77
N LEU A 115 -3.57 -1.03 5.71
CA LEU A 115 -3.13 -1.18 7.09
C LEU A 115 -3.30 -2.62 7.59
N ASP A 116 -2.24 -3.17 8.19
CA ASP A 116 -2.27 -4.36 9.02
C ASP A 116 -1.80 -4.04 10.44
N PHE A 117 -2.55 -4.48 11.44
CA PHE A 117 -2.15 -4.36 12.85
C PHE A 117 -2.33 -5.71 13.53
N CYS A 118 -1.28 -6.53 13.52
CA CYS A 118 -1.36 -7.94 13.91
C CYS A 118 -0.08 -8.40 14.62
N SER A 119 -0.17 -9.51 15.37
CA SER A 119 1.01 -10.16 15.93
C SER A 119 1.88 -10.78 14.84
N ARG A 120 3.19 -10.65 14.96
CA ARG A 120 4.19 -11.31 14.11
C ARG A 120 4.63 -12.64 14.70
N PRO A 121 5.26 -13.55 13.92
CA PRO A 121 5.86 -14.78 14.43
C PRO A 121 7.15 -14.51 15.24
N ILE A 122 7.08 -13.52 16.13
CA ILE A 122 8.19 -12.98 16.91
C ILE A 122 7.75 -12.90 18.37
N LEU A 123 8.64 -13.32 19.27
CA LEU A 123 8.50 -13.08 20.71
C LEU A 123 9.39 -11.92 21.14
N ASP A 124 8.87 -11.10 22.05
CA ASP A 124 9.65 -10.11 22.78
C ASP A 124 10.61 -10.77 23.78
N ILE A 125 11.45 -9.96 24.43
CA ILE A 125 12.39 -10.40 25.47
C ILE A 125 11.71 -11.06 26.69
N ARG A 126 10.38 -10.93 26.82
CA ARG A 126 9.56 -11.51 27.89
C ARG A 126 8.84 -12.79 27.44
N GLY A 127 9.09 -13.26 26.22
CA GLY A 127 8.44 -14.43 25.64
C GLY A 127 6.97 -14.19 25.27
N LYS A 128 6.54 -12.94 25.08
CA LYS A 128 5.18 -12.58 24.63
C LYS A 128 5.19 -12.23 23.15
N LYS A 129 4.05 -12.44 22.48
CA LYS A 129 3.90 -12.11 21.06
C LYS A 129 4.16 -10.62 20.83
N LEU A 130 5.02 -10.32 19.86
CA LEU A 130 5.24 -8.96 19.39
C LEU A 130 4.19 -8.61 18.33
N TRP A 131 3.57 -7.45 18.47
CA TRP A 131 2.64 -6.91 17.47
C TRP A 131 3.35 -5.89 16.61
N GLU A 132 2.85 -5.72 15.40
CA GLU A 132 3.37 -4.73 14.48
C GLU A 132 2.21 -4.05 13.75
N LEU A 133 2.31 -2.74 13.62
CA LEU A 133 1.55 -1.93 12.68
C LEU A 133 2.37 -1.85 11.39
N VAL A 134 1.77 -2.20 10.26
CA VAL A 134 2.35 -2.05 8.92
C VAL A 134 1.37 -1.25 8.08
N VAL A 135 1.84 -0.15 7.50
CA VAL A 135 1.04 0.80 6.72
C VAL A 135 1.78 1.13 5.43
N CYS A 136 1.09 1.03 4.30
CA CYS A 136 1.57 1.55 3.02
C CYS A 136 0.44 2.18 2.22
N ASP A 137 0.77 2.85 1.12
CA ASP A 137 -0.18 3.16 0.06
C ASP A 137 -0.02 2.20 -1.13
N CYS A 138 -0.85 2.34 -2.16
CA CYS A 138 -0.85 1.41 -3.29
C CYS A 138 0.44 1.46 -4.12
N SER A 139 1.18 2.57 -4.11
CA SER A 139 2.44 2.75 -4.86
C SER A 139 3.70 2.53 -4.03
N LEU A 140 3.60 2.17 -2.75
CA LEU A 140 4.72 2.11 -1.79
C LEU A 140 5.46 3.45 -1.64
N SER A 141 4.79 4.55 -2.00
CA SER A 141 5.27 5.92 -1.75
C SER A 141 5.17 6.26 -0.27
N LEU A 142 4.27 5.60 0.47
CA LEU A 142 4.27 5.54 1.92
C LEU A 142 4.62 4.12 2.36
N GLN A 143 5.58 3.99 3.28
CA GLN A 143 5.88 2.74 3.95
C GLN A 143 6.22 3.01 5.42
N TYR A 144 5.46 2.43 6.33
CA TYR A 144 5.64 2.62 7.77
C TYR A 144 5.46 1.31 8.53
N THR A 145 6.35 1.02 9.46
CA THR A 145 6.21 -0.11 10.39
C THR A 145 6.52 0.31 11.82
N LYS A 146 5.80 -0.25 12.78
CA LYS A 146 6.05 -0.02 14.21
C LYS A 146 5.67 -1.20 15.07
N TYR A 147 6.54 -1.61 15.97
CA TYR A 147 6.31 -2.70 16.91
C TYR A 147 5.59 -2.23 18.17
N PHE A 148 4.74 -3.10 18.71
CA PHE A 148 3.95 -2.87 19.90
C PHE A 148 3.98 -4.11 20.81
N PRO A 149 4.06 -3.92 22.14
CA PRO A 149 3.88 -5.02 23.07
C PRO A 149 2.41 -5.47 23.12
N ASN A 150 2.17 -6.75 23.37
CA ASN A 150 0.82 -7.34 23.34
C ASN A 150 -0.22 -6.67 24.27
N ASN A 151 0.21 -6.01 25.35
CA ASN A 151 -0.69 -5.42 26.35
C ASN A 151 -1.23 -4.03 25.97
N VAL A 152 -0.77 -3.43 24.87
CA VAL A 152 -1.22 -2.08 24.45
C VAL A 152 -2.09 -2.10 23.20
N ILE A 153 -2.52 -3.27 22.73
CA ILE A 153 -3.26 -3.42 21.49
C ILE A 153 -4.73 -3.04 21.70
N ASN A 154 -5.10 -1.83 21.28
CA ASN A 154 -6.45 -1.30 21.36
C ASN A 154 -6.63 -0.14 20.36
N SER A 155 -7.84 0.41 20.27
CA SER A 155 -8.18 1.48 19.32
C SER A 155 -7.51 2.82 19.60
N ILE A 156 -7.18 3.11 20.88
CA ILE A 156 -6.54 4.37 21.26
C ILE A 156 -5.09 4.34 20.76
N THR A 157 -4.37 3.25 21.06
CA THR A 157 -2.99 3.05 20.58
C THR A 157 -2.91 3.12 19.05
N LEU A 158 -3.84 2.48 18.35
CA LEU A 158 -3.86 2.52 16.88
C LEU A 158 -4.14 3.93 16.34
N LYS A 159 -5.09 4.65 16.94
CA LYS A 159 -5.40 6.03 16.57
C LYS A 159 -4.17 6.92 16.72
N ASP A 160 -3.53 6.88 17.89
CA ASP A 160 -2.36 7.70 18.17
C ASP A 160 -1.21 7.34 17.22
N ALA A 161 -1.04 6.05 16.88
CA ALA A 161 -0.07 5.62 15.88
C ALA A 161 -0.37 6.20 14.47
N ILE A 162 -1.62 6.19 14.03
CA ILE A 162 -2.03 6.78 12.74
C ILE A 162 -1.72 8.29 12.69
N VAL A 163 -2.02 9.02 13.76
CA VAL A 163 -1.70 10.46 13.86
C VAL A 163 -0.19 10.68 13.83
N ASN A 164 0.58 9.86 14.56
CA ASN A 164 2.03 9.97 14.56
C ASN A 164 2.64 9.75 13.17
N ILE A 165 2.10 8.84 12.34
CA ILE A 165 2.58 8.67 10.95
C ILE A 165 2.43 9.98 10.16
N SER A 166 1.27 10.62 10.27
CA SER A 166 0.97 11.90 9.62
C SER A 166 1.91 13.01 10.09
N ASP A 167 2.09 13.14 11.41
CA ASP A 167 2.95 14.17 12.01
C ASP A 167 4.44 13.95 11.71
N GLU A 168 4.91 12.70 11.75
CA GLU A 168 6.32 12.33 11.57
C GLU A 168 6.76 12.46 10.10
N LEU A 169 5.92 11.99 9.17
CA LEU A 169 6.22 12.00 7.73
C LEU A 169 5.76 13.28 7.03
N GLY A 170 5.03 14.16 7.72
CA GLY A 170 4.53 15.40 7.14
C GLY A 170 3.49 15.19 6.03
N ILE A 171 2.73 14.10 6.10
CA ILE A 171 1.68 13.75 5.15
C ILE A 171 0.29 13.92 5.79
N PRO A 172 -0.76 14.25 5.04
CA PRO A 172 -2.11 14.36 5.61
C PRO A 172 -2.65 12.99 6.06
N LEU A 173 -3.66 13.01 6.94
CA LEU A 173 -4.44 11.82 7.23
C LEU A 173 -5.18 11.35 5.96
N PRO A 174 -5.25 10.03 5.72
CA PRO A 174 -5.88 9.52 4.51
C PRO A 174 -7.40 9.70 4.57
N GLN A 175 -8.04 9.79 3.41
CA GLN A 175 -9.50 9.77 3.33
C GLN A 175 -10.06 8.40 3.71
N LYS A 176 -9.31 7.32 3.41
CA LYS A 176 -9.72 5.94 3.69
C LYS A 176 -8.54 5.04 4.03
N ILE A 177 -8.81 4.06 4.89
CA ILE A 177 -7.87 3.00 5.26
C ILE A 177 -8.48 1.65 4.88
N ARG A 178 -7.83 0.90 3.98
CA ARG A 178 -8.15 -0.49 3.70
C ARG A 178 -7.47 -1.42 4.69
N TYR A 179 -8.14 -2.50 5.08
CA TYR A 179 -7.58 -3.55 5.92
C TYR A 179 -8.23 -4.89 5.59
N PHE A 180 -7.48 -5.99 5.77
CA PHE A 180 -7.93 -7.33 5.34
C PHE A 180 -8.24 -8.30 6.49
N ARG A 181 -7.89 -7.97 7.74
CA ARG A 181 -8.17 -8.82 8.92
C ARG A 181 -9.49 -8.45 9.60
N SER A 182 -10.50 -9.29 9.45
CA SER A 182 -11.83 -9.10 10.06
C SER A 182 -11.78 -9.00 11.58
N GLN A 183 -10.88 -9.74 12.23
CA GLN A 183 -10.77 -9.73 13.68
C GLN A 183 -10.29 -8.37 14.23
N MET A 184 -9.66 -7.55 13.40
CA MET A 184 -9.22 -6.20 13.75
C MET A 184 -10.27 -5.12 13.48
N GLN A 185 -11.41 -5.48 12.87
CA GLN A 185 -12.44 -4.53 12.46
C GLN A 185 -12.90 -3.58 13.57
N THR A 186 -13.15 -4.08 14.79
CA THR A 186 -13.60 -3.25 15.91
C THR A 186 -12.56 -2.20 16.31
N ILE A 187 -11.28 -2.59 16.38
CA ILE A 187 -10.17 -1.71 16.76
C ILE A 187 -9.95 -0.65 15.66
N ILE A 188 -9.85 -1.09 14.41
CA ILE A 188 -9.58 -0.22 13.26
C ILE A 188 -10.73 0.75 13.03
N THR A 189 -11.97 0.26 13.01
CA THR A 189 -13.17 1.10 12.78
C THR A 189 -13.30 2.19 13.84
N LYS A 190 -13.06 1.86 15.12
CA LYS A 190 -13.13 2.84 16.20
C LYS A 190 -12.04 3.90 16.07
N ALA A 191 -10.79 3.50 15.79
CA ALA A 191 -9.69 4.43 15.56
C ALA A 191 -9.97 5.37 14.38
N CYS A 192 -10.36 4.82 13.22
CA CYS A 192 -10.66 5.60 12.01
C CYS A 192 -11.81 6.59 12.23
N LYS A 193 -12.88 6.16 12.92
CA LYS A 193 -14.05 7.02 13.18
C LYS A 193 -13.71 8.24 14.03
N GLU A 194 -12.83 8.11 15.03
CA GLU A 194 -12.37 9.25 15.83
C GLU A 194 -11.54 10.26 15.01
N LEU A 195 -10.91 9.81 13.93
CA LEU A 195 -10.09 10.62 13.03
C LEU A 195 -10.85 11.13 11.79
N GLY A 196 -12.12 10.75 11.61
CA GLY A 196 -12.88 11.08 10.39
C GLY A 196 -12.42 10.33 9.14
N ILE A 197 -11.65 9.25 9.30
CA ILE A 197 -11.14 8.40 8.21
C ILE A 197 -12.18 7.32 7.89
N LYS A 198 -12.40 6.99 6.62
CA LYS A 198 -13.30 5.90 6.21
C LYS A 198 -12.57 4.53 6.33
N PRO A 199 -12.96 3.64 7.26
CA PRO A 199 -12.44 2.27 7.27
C PRO A 199 -13.07 1.46 6.12
N VAL A 200 -12.25 0.73 5.36
CA VAL A 200 -12.68 -0.08 4.21
C VAL A 200 -12.19 -1.52 4.39
N PRO A 201 -13.03 -2.45 4.86
CA PRO A 201 -12.67 -3.85 4.89
C PRO A 201 -12.51 -4.39 3.45
N SER A 202 -11.29 -4.77 3.06
CA SER A 202 -11.02 -5.30 1.72
C SER A 202 -9.88 -6.31 1.67
N LYS A 203 -10.05 -7.39 0.88
CA LYS A 203 -8.91 -8.25 0.48
C LYS A 203 -8.05 -7.62 -0.61
N ARG A 204 -8.48 -6.51 -1.22
CA ARG A 204 -7.69 -5.75 -2.21
C ARG A 204 -6.55 -4.93 -1.58
N CYS A 205 -6.07 -5.30 -0.39
CA CYS A 205 -4.87 -4.73 0.20
C CYS A 205 -3.62 -5.32 -0.48
N VAL A 206 -3.56 -5.26 -1.82
CA VAL A 206 -2.64 -6.08 -2.62
C VAL A 206 -1.19 -5.72 -2.33
N THR A 207 -0.89 -4.42 -2.28
CA THR A 207 0.45 -3.91 -2.04
C THR A 207 0.93 -4.31 -0.64
N LEU A 208 0.08 -4.16 0.38
CA LEU A 208 0.36 -4.58 1.75
C LEU A 208 0.58 -6.09 1.86
N LEU A 209 -0.23 -6.90 1.18
CA LEU A 209 -0.10 -8.36 1.21
C LEU A 209 1.24 -8.82 0.64
N LEU A 210 1.65 -8.28 -0.52
CA LEU A 210 2.96 -8.56 -1.11
C LEU A 210 4.10 -8.07 -0.21
N TRP A 211 3.95 -6.90 0.39
CA TRP A 211 4.97 -6.37 1.29
C TRP A 211 5.10 -7.21 2.56
N LEU A 212 4.00 -7.74 3.11
CA LEU A 212 4.05 -8.67 4.24
C LEU A 212 4.76 -9.99 3.90
N GLU A 213 4.60 -10.50 2.67
CA GLU A 213 5.34 -11.66 2.17
C GLU A 213 6.85 -11.37 2.14
N GLU A 214 7.25 -10.26 1.53
CA GLU A 214 8.66 -9.86 1.47
C GLU A 214 9.25 -9.65 2.86
N ARG A 215 8.53 -8.95 3.75
CA ARG A 215 8.97 -8.72 5.14
C ARG A 215 9.09 -10.03 5.91
N PHE A 216 8.27 -11.04 5.63
CA PHE A 216 8.44 -12.34 6.26
C PHE A 216 9.80 -12.95 5.92
N GLU A 217 10.16 -12.98 4.64
CA GLU A 217 11.42 -13.54 4.18
C GLU A 217 12.64 -12.70 4.57
N THR A 218 12.55 -11.36 4.47
CA THR A 218 13.70 -10.46 4.62
C THR A 218 13.89 -9.91 6.03
N ILE A 219 12.83 -9.82 6.84
CA ILE A 219 12.86 -9.20 8.18
C ILE A 219 12.51 -10.22 9.26
N TYR A 220 11.31 -10.82 9.21
CA TYR A 220 10.80 -11.60 10.33
C TYR A 220 11.60 -12.89 10.56
N THR A 221 12.00 -13.61 9.52
CA THR A 221 12.82 -14.84 9.64
C THR A 221 14.20 -14.59 10.27
N ARG A 222 14.72 -13.37 10.11
CA ARG A 222 16.03 -12.93 10.63
C ARG A 222 15.94 -12.29 12.01
N HIS A 223 14.74 -11.91 12.45
CA HIS A 223 14.53 -11.27 13.74
C HIS A 223 14.94 -12.20 14.90
N PRO A 224 15.66 -11.72 15.93
CA PRO A 224 16.19 -12.56 17.01
C PRO A 224 15.11 -13.32 17.80
N GLY A 225 13.92 -12.74 17.91
CA GLY A 225 12.75 -13.35 18.54
C GLY A 225 11.93 -14.30 17.64
N PHE A 226 12.33 -14.56 16.39
CA PHE A 226 11.55 -15.33 15.42
C PHE A 226 11.23 -16.75 15.91
N GLN A 227 9.98 -17.17 15.71
CA GLN A 227 9.48 -18.50 16.07
C GLN A 227 9.08 -19.26 14.81
N LYS A 228 10.00 -20.10 14.32
CA LYS A 228 9.76 -20.96 13.15
C LYS A 228 8.53 -21.87 13.38
N GLY A 229 7.59 -21.86 12.44
CA GLY A 229 6.37 -22.65 12.53
C GLY A 229 5.29 -22.07 13.45
N SER A 230 5.47 -20.85 13.96
CA SER A 230 4.40 -20.12 14.65
C SER A 230 3.23 -19.90 13.70
N LYS A 231 2.02 -20.23 14.15
CA LYS A 231 0.79 -19.97 13.39
C LYS A 231 0.37 -18.50 13.55
N PRO A 232 -0.10 -17.86 12.47
CA PRO A 232 -0.75 -16.55 12.56
C PRO A 232 -1.83 -16.55 13.66
N LEU A 233 -1.88 -15.50 14.47
CA LEU A 233 -2.89 -15.39 15.52
C LEU A 233 -4.28 -15.17 14.93
N LEU A 234 -4.34 -14.43 13.82
CA LEU A 234 -5.56 -14.02 13.15
C LEU A 234 -5.64 -14.71 11.79
N THR A 235 -6.44 -15.77 11.71
CA THR A 235 -6.70 -16.51 10.47
C THR A 235 -7.60 -15.70 9.55
N LEU A 236 -7.36 -15.76 8.23
CA LEU A 236 -8.26 -15.12 7.28
C LEU A 236 -9.59 -15.88 7.19
N ASP A 237 -10.68 -15.12 7.13
CA ASP A 237 -12.01 -15.70 6.99
C ASP A 237 -12.24 -16.21 5.56
N ASN A 238 -12.82 -17.42 5.48
CA ASN A 238 -13.33 -17.99 4.24
C ASN A 238 -14.75 -18.53 4.45
N PRO A 239 -15.75 -17.65 4.58
CA PRO A 239 -17.12 -18.06 4.89
C PRO A 239 -17.74 -18.84 3.72
N PHE A 240 -18.83 -19.56 4.02
CA PHE A 240 -19.62 -20.19 2.98
C PHE A 240 -20.26 -19.14 2.06
N PRO A 241 -20.31 -19.39 0.73
CA PRO A 241 -21.00 -18.50 -0.19
C PRO A 241 -22.49 -18.37 0.14
N MET A 242 -23.00 -17.15 0.08
CA MET A 242 -24.41 -16.82 0.22
C MET A 242 -25.06 -16.55 -1.14
N GLU A 243 -26.38 -16.41 -1.17
CA GLU A 243 -27.11 -16.04 -2.38
C GLU A 243 -26.73 -14.63 -2.84
N LEU A 244 -26.52 -14.47 -4.15
CA LEU A 244 -26.25 -13.19 -4.76
C LEU A 244 -27.51 -12.29 -4.72
N PRO A 245 -27.39 -11.02 -4.34
CA PRO A 245 -28.48 -10.04 -4.49
C PRO A 245 -29.00 -9.95 -5.93
N GLU A 246 -30.33 -9.84 -6.09
CA GLU A 246 -31.00 -9.87 -7.40
C GLU A 246 -30.49 -8.82 -8.41
N ASN A 247 -30.07 -7.66 -7.92
CA ASN A 247 -29.55 -6.58 -8.76
C ASN A 247 -28.18 -6.90 -9.37
N LEU A 248 -27.41 -7.82 -8.78
CA LEU A 248 -26.05 -8.17 -9.18
C LEU A 248 -25.96 -9.34 -10.19
N PHE A 249 -27.09 -9.95 -10.57
CA PHE A 249 -27.08 -11.01 -11.58
C PHE A 249 -26.86 -10.45 -12.99
N GLY A 250 -25.98 -11.13 -13.74
CA GLY A 250 -25.96 -11.09 -15.20
C GLY A 250 -26.89 -12.13 -15.81
N GLU A 251 -27.27 -11.93 -17.08
CA GLU A 251 -28.19 -12.82 -17.79
C GLU A 251 -27.49 -14.03 -18.40
N LYS A 252 -26.28 -13.81 -18.93
CA LYS A 252 -25.40 -14.87 -19.44
C LYS A 252 -23.97 -14.56 -19.04
N TRP A 253 -23.15 -15.59 -18.99
CA TRP A 253 -21.72 -15.46 -18.74
C TRP A 253 -20.93 -16.49 -19.54
N ALA A 254 -19.65 -16.23 -19.73
CA ALA A 254 -18.71 -17.16 -20.34
C ALA A 254 -17.32 -17.02 -19.71
N PHE A 255 -16.61 -18.15 -19.64
CA PHE A 255 -15.16 -18.11 -19.43
C PHE A 255 -14.50 -17.60 -20.70
N VAL A 256 -13.64 -16.59 -20.56
CA VAL A 256 -12.91 -15.96 -21.65
C VAL A 256 -11.44 -15.85 -21.29
N GLN A 257 -10.60 -15.57 -22.28
CA GLN A 257 -9.21 -15.20 -22.05
C GLN A 257 -8.83 -14.06 -23.00
N LEU A 258 -8.04 -13.11 -22.51
CA LEU A 258 -7.51 -12.01 -23.30
C LEU A 258 -5.98 -11.98 -23.17
N PRO A 259 -5.22 -11.67 -24.23
CA PRO A 259 -3.80 -11.40 -24.07
C PRO A 259 -3.62 -10.21 -23.12
N TYR A 260 -2.56 -10.21 -22.31
CA TYR A 260 -2.32 -9.18 -21.31
C TYR A 260 -2.27 -7.76 -21.91
N SER A 261 -1.73 -7.61 -23.12
CA SER A 261 -1.79 -6.36 -23.90
C SER A 261 -3.21 -5.80 -24.05
N ALA A 262 -4.20 -6.65 -24.36
CA ALA A 262 -5.60 -6.24 -24.45
C ALA A 262 -6.18 -5.90 -23.06
N VAL A 263 -5.80 -6.64 -22.01
CA VAL A 263 -6.19 -6.31 -20.63
C VAL A 263 -5.65 -4.94 -20.21
N GLN A 264 -4.42 -4.61 -20.57
CA GLN A 264 -3.82 -3.29 -20.30
C GLN A 264 -4.55 -2.17 -21.03
N GLU A 265 -4.98 -2.41 -22.28
CA GLU A 265 -5.79 -1.46 -23.04
C GLU A 265 -7.13 -1.20 -22.34
N GLU A 266 -7.85 -2.26 -21.93
CA GLU A 266 -9.12 -2.15 -21.20
C GLU A 266 -8.96 -1.37 -19.89
N VAL A 267 -7.95 -1.70 -19.08
CA VAL A 267 -7.68 -1.00 -17.81
C VAL A 267 -7.31 0.47 -18.04
N SER A 268 -6.53 0.77 -19.07
CA SER A 268 -6.16 2.14 -19.42
C SER A 268 -7.38 2.94 -19.91
N SER A 269 -8.31 2.27 -20.59
CA SER A 269 -9.55 2.86 -21.09
C SER A 269 -10.52 3.27 -19.97
N LEU A 270 -10.45 2.66 -18.79
CA LEU A 270 -11.32 3.00 -17.65
C LEU A 270 -11.28 4.50 -17.31
N LYS A 271 -10.10 5.11 -17.38
CA LYS A 271 -9.89 6.54 -17.09
C LYS A 271 -10.45 7.45 -18.18
N THR A 272 -10.47 6.99 -19.43
CA THR A 272 -10.83 7.83 -20.60
C THR A 272 -12.28 7.66 -21.03
N ARG A 273 -12.82 6.44 -20.90
CA ARG A 273 -14.18 6.08 -21.33
C ARG A 273 -15.24 6.20 -20.21
N PHE A 274 -14.84 6.56 -18.98
CA PHE A 274 -15.71 6.60 -17.79
C PHE A 274 -16.47 5.28 -17.55
N VAL A 275 -15.82 4.17 -17.87
CA VAL A 275 -16.32 2.80 -17.68
C VAL A 275 -16.17 2.43 -16.20
N PHE A 276 -17.11 1.67 -15.65
CA PHE A 276 -17.01 1.20 -14.26
C PHE A 276 -15.89 0.18 -14.13
N GLY A 277 -15.12 0.23 -13.05
CA GLY A 277 -13.99 -0.69 -12.98
C GLY A 277 -12.94 -0.37 -11.94
N ALA A 278 -11.99 -1.29 -11.85
CA ALA A 278 -10.78 -1.10 -11.08
C ALA A 278 -9.60 -1.77 -11.80
N GLY A 279 -8.54 -1.00 -12.04
CA GLY A 279 -7.26 -1.51 -12.51
C GLY A 279 -6.39 -2.03 -11.37
N LEU A 280 -5.24 -2.61 -11.75
CA LEU A 280 -4.10 -2.87 -10.88
C LEU A 280 -2.86 -2.41 -11.62
N ASP A 281 -1.99 -1.66 -10.96
CA ASP A 281 -0.70 -1.28 -11.51
C ASP A 281 0.30 -2.39 -11.21
N LEU A 282 0.41 -3.36 -12.13
CA LEU A 282 1.25 -4.54 -11.92
C LEU A 282 2.74 -4.19 -11.86
N ASP A 283 3.15 -3.14 -12.56
CA ASP A 283 4.53 -2.66 -12.53
C ASP A 283 4.91 -2.16 -11.13
N LEU A 284 4.03 -1.38 -10.49
CA LEU A 284 4.22 -0.94 -9.11
C LEU A 284 4.20 -2.11 -8.11
N LEU A 285 3.44 -3.16 -8.40
CA LEU A 285 3.40 -4.38 -7.59
C LEU A 285 4.61 -5.30 -7.83
N GLY A 286 5.50 -4.96 -8.77
CA GLY A 286 6.66 -5.79 -9.13
C GLY A 286 6.28 -7.12 -9.80
N ILE A 287 5.12 -7.17 -10.46
CA ILE A 287 4.58 -8.33 -11.16
C ILE A 287 4.82 -8.17 -12.66
N GLU A 288 5.75 -8.94 -13.19
CA GLU A 288 6.08 -8.94 -14.62
C GLU A 288 5.25 -9.98 -15.38
N ILE A 289 4.57 -9.56 -16.45
CA ILE A 289 3.73 -10.41 -17.29
C ILE A 289 4.03 -10.14 -18.77
N ASP A 290 4.26 -11.21 -19.54
CA ASP A 290 4.43 -11.10 -20.99
C ASP A 290 3.12 -10.65 -21.66
N GLU A 291 3.22 -9.72 -22.61
CA GLU A 291 2.09 -9.09 -23.31
C GLU A 291 1.14 -10.09 -24.01
N ASN A 292 1.64 -11.27 -24.39
CA ASN A 292 0.86 -12.32 -25.03
C ASN A 292 0.33 -13.37 -24.05
N THR A 293 0.60 -13.22 -22.74
CA THR A 293 0.06 -14.10 -21.71
C THR A 293 -1.45 -14.00 -21.72
N MET A 294 -2.12 -15.14 -21.91
CA MET A 294 -3.58 -15.20 -21.89
C MET A 294 -4.08 -15.13 -20.46
N ILE A 295 -4.64 -13.98 -20.09
CA ILE A 295 -5.25 -13.75 -18.78
C ILE A 295 -6.68 -14.28 -18.80
N PRO A 296 -7.05 -15.19 -17.88
CA PRO A 296 -8.42 -15.68 -17.79
C PRO A 296 -9.36 -14.62 -17.23
N GLY A 297 -10.59 -14.63 -17.71
CA GLY A 297 -11.63 -13.76 -17.19
C GLY A 297 -13.02 -14.37 -17.26
N LEU A 298 -13.95 -13.67 -16.62
CA LEU A 298 -15.38 -13.93 -16.68
C LEU A 298 -16.05 -12.79 -17.43
N ALA A 299 -16.59 -13.09 -18.61
CA ALA A 299 -17.43 -12.15 -19.35
C ALA A 299 -18.89 -12.35 -18.93
N VAL A 300 -19.60 -11.27 -18.64
CA VAL A 300 -20.97 -11.27 -18.18
C VAL A 300 -21.78 -10.33 -19.06
N SER A 301 -22.83 -10.84 -19.69
CA SER A 301 -23.77 -10.04 -20.47
C SER A 301 -25.07 -9.77 -19.72
N SER A 302 -25.63 -8.59 -19.89
CA SER A 302 -26.97 -8.25 -19.41
C SER A 302 -27.57 -7.11 -20.22
N SER A 303 -28.88 -7.16 -20.48
CA SER A 303 -29.65 -6.03 -21.04
C SER A 303 -29.60 -4.76 -20.18
N ARG A 304 -29.16 -4.89 -18.92
CA ARG A 304 -28.95 -3.82 -17.95
C ARG A 304 -27.51 -3.81 -17.46
N ALA A 305 -26.55 -3.97 -18.39
CA ALA A 305 -25.12 -3.98 -18.13
C ALA A 305 -24.64 -2.72 -17.39
N GLN A 306 -25.08 -1.53 -17.81
CA GLN A 306 -24.66 -0.28 -17.16
C GLN A 306 -25.14 -0.17 -15.70
N PRO A 307 -26.43 -0.39 -15.36
CA PRO A 307 -26.85 -0.51 -13.97
C PRO A 307 -26.12 -1.60 -13.19
N LEU A 308 -25.92 -2.77 -13.79
CA LEU A 308 -25.20 -3.88 -13.17
C LEU A 308 -23.76 -3.48 -12.82
N ALA A 309 -23.04 -2.89 -13.76
CA ALA A 309 -21.68 -2.42 -13.57
C ALA A 309 -21.59 -1.32 -12.49
N ALA A 310 -22.56 -0.41 -12.44
CA ALA A 310 -22.65 0.60 -11.38
C ALA A 310 -22.85 -0.02 -9.99
N TRP A 311 -23.71 -1.03 -9.85
CA TRP A 311 -23.90 -1.74 -8.58
C TRP A 311 -22.66 -2.54 -8.18
N MET A 312 -22.00 -3.20 -9.14
CA MET A 312 -20.76 -3.93 -8.92
C MET A 312 -19.61 -3.00 -8.50
N ASN A 313 -19.57 -1.77 -9.02
CA ASN A 313 -18.57 -0.77 -8.63
C ASN A 313 -18.72 -0.28 -7.19
N GLY A 314 -19.90 -0.43 -6.59
CA GLY A 314 -20.13 -0.16 -5.17
C GLY A 314 -19.59 -1.24 -4.24
N LEU A 315 -19.11 -2.37 -4.78
CA LEU A 315 -18.59 -3.50 -4.04
C LEU A 315 -17.06 -3.51 -4.07
N GLU A 316 -16.44 -3.95 -2.98
CA GLU A 316 -15.01 -4.27 -2.95
C GLU A 316 -14.77 -5.62 -3.62
N LEU A 317 -14.79 -5.69 -4.96
CA LEU A 317 -14.60 -6.95 -5.70
C LEU A 317 -13.17 -7.49 -5.53
N CYS A 318 -13.03 -8.70 -5.02
CA CYS A 318 -11.73 -9.28 -4.67
C CYS A 318 -11.29 -10.34 -5.67
N SER A 319 -12.11 -11.38 -5.88
CA SER A 319 -11.78 -12.50 -6.76
C SER A 319 -13.01 -13.27 -7.21
N ILE A 320 -12.85 -13.99 -8.32
CA ILE A 320 -13.80 -14.99 -8.81
C ILE A 320 -13.13 -16.36 -8.75
N GLU A 321 -13.88 -17.37 -8.31
CA GLU A 321 -13.44 -18.76 -8.19
C GLU A 321 -14.47 -19.68 -8.85
N ALA A 322 -14.02 -20.70 -9.58
CA ALA A 322 -14.87 -21.78 -10.08
C ALA A 322 -14.86 -22.98 -9.10
N ASP A 323 -15.95 -23.15 -8.34
CA ASP A 323 -16.16 -24.29 -7.45
C ASP A 323 -16.73 -25.46 -8.27
N THR A 324 -15.84 -26.35 -8.70
CA THR A 324 -16.18 -27.56 -9.48
C THR A 324 -16.95 -28.61 -8.67
N THR A 325 -16.85 -28.55 -7.34
CA THR A 325 -17.61 -29.44 -6.46
C THR A 325 -19.09 -29.07 -6.51
N ARG A 326 -19.39 -27.77 -6.38
CA ARG A 326 -20.75 -27.19 -6.43
C ARG A 326 -21.25 -26.89 -7.84
N ALA A 327 -20.38 -26.92 -8.84
CA ALA A 327 -20.65 -26.45 -10.19
C ALA A 327 -21.15 -24.99 -10.20
N ALA A 328 -20.39 -24.13 -9.53
CA ALA A 328 -20.75 -22.74 -9.29
C ALA A 328 -19.55 -21.80 -9.46
N LEU A 329 -19.82 -20.55 -9.83
CA LEU A 329 -18.88 -19.43 -9.75
C LEU A 329 -19.11 -18.71 -8.43
N ILE A 330 -18.04 -18.46 -7.69
CA ILE A 330 -18.05 -17.77 -6.42
C ILE A 330 -17.40 -16.41 -6.58
N LEU A 331 -18.14 -15.35 -6.22
CA LEU A 331 -17.64 -13.98 -6.19
C LEU A 331 -17.28 -13.59 -4.75
N SER A 332 -16.01 -13.29 -4.51
CA SER A 332 -15.53 -12.78 -3.23
C SER A 332 -15.55 -11.25 -3.21
N VAL A 333 -16.12 -10.68 -2.15
CA VAL A 333 -16.27 -9.23 -1.94
C VAL A 333 -15.83 -8.84 -0.52
N GLY A 334 -15.11 -7.72 -0.40
CA GLY A 334 -14.63 -7.22 0.89
C GLY A 334 -13.68 -8.22 1.57
N ILE A 335 -13.80 -8.37 2.89
CA ILE A 335 -12.97 -9.30 3.68
C ILE A 335 -13.62 -10.66 3.94
N SER A 336 -14.95 -10.72 4.03
CA SER A 336 -15.66 -11.88 4.56
C SER A 336 -17.03 -12.07 3.91
N THR A 337 -17.18 -11.68 2.64
CA THR A 337 -18.41 -11.91 1.88
C THR A 337 -18.09 -12.70 0.63
N ARG A 338 -18.85 -13.76 0.39
CA ARG A 338 -18.75 -14.60 -0.80
C ARG A 338 -20.15 -14.86 -1.30
N TYR A 339 -20.37 -14.70 -2.60
CA TYR A 339 -21.65 -14.96 -3.24
C TYR A 339 -21.52 -16.10 -4.22
N THR A 340 -22.51 -16.98 -4.29
CA THR A 340 -22.69 -17.83 -5.47
C THR A 340 -23.16 -16.93 -6.61
N TYR A 341 -22.23 -16.55 -7.49
CA TYR A 341 -22.46 -15.60 -8.56
C TYR A 341 -23.27 -16.21 -9.71
N ALA A 342 -22.91 -17.43 -10.10
CA ALA A 342 -23.64 -18.19 -11.10
C ALA A 342 -23.50 -19.69 -10.84
N ASN A 343 -24.44 -20.48 -11.36
CA ASN A 343 -24.35 -21.94 -11.36
C ASN A 343 -24.26 -22.43 -12.81
N TYR A 344 -23.62 -23.58 -13.02
CA TYR A 344 -23.62 -24.28 -14.30
C TYR A 344 -24.05 -25.74 -14.10
N LYS A 345 -24.54 -26.34 -15.19
CA LYS A 345 -24.89 -27.76 -15.17
C LYS A 345 -23.63 -28.59 -15.06
N LYS A 346 -23.50 -29.38 -14.00
CA LYS A 346 -22.36 -30.28 -13.80
C LYS A 346 -22.32 -31.37 -14.87
N THR A 347 -21.37 -31.28 -15.79
CA THR A 347 -21.04 -32.28 -16.80
C THR A 347 -19.52 -32.44 -16.90
N PRO A 348 -19.00 -33.55 -17.44
CA PRO A 348 -17.55 -33.71 -17.62
C PRO A 348 -16.90 -32.56 -18.42
N VAL A 349 -17.61 -32.04 -19.43
CA VAL A 349 -17.14 -30.93 -20.28
C VAL A 349 -17.04 -29.64 -19.47
N THR A 350 -18.13 -29.20 -18.83
CA THR A 350 -18.16 -27.96 -18.03
C THR A 350 -17.24 -28.02 -16.81
N THR A 351 -17.05 -29.21 -16.22
CA THR A 351 -16.08 -29.40 -15.13
C THR A 351 -14.66 -29.21 -15.66
N SER A 352 -14.32 -29.81 -16.81
CA SER A 352 -13.01 -29.63 -17.45
C SER A 352 -12.76 -28.17 -17.83
N GLU A 353 -13.76 -27.43 -18.29
CA GLU A 353 -13.64 -26.00 -18.60
C GLU A 353 -13.36 -25.16 -17.35
N ALA A 354 -14.10 -25.40 -16.26
CA ALA A 354 -13.88 -24.72 -14.99
C ALA A 354 -12.50 -25.03 -14.37
N GLU A 355 -12.06 -26.30 -14.44
CA GLU A 355 -10.70 -26.70 -14.00
C GLU A 355 -9.61 -26.04 -14.84
N ALA A 356 -9.80 -25.97 -16.16
CA ALA A 356 -8.86 -25.30 -17.06
C ALA A 356 -8.79 -23.78 -16.79
N TRP A 357 -9.92 -23.15 -16.47
CA TRP A 357 -9.98 -21.73 -16.10
C TRP A 357 -9.23 -21.45 -14.79
N GLU A 358 -9.45 -22.25 -13.73
CA GLU A 358 -8.69 -22.14 -12.46
C GLU A 358 -7.21 -22.44 -12.65
N ALA A 359 -6.85 -23.41 -13.48
CA ALA A 359 -5.45 -23.71 -13.80
C ALA A 359 -4.78 -22.56 -14.53
N ALA A 360 -5.46 -21.91 -15.48
CA ALA A 360 -4.96 -20.72 -16.18
C ALA A 360 -4.79 -19.54 -15.21
N LYS A 361 -5.76 -19.32 -14.30
CA LYS A 361 -5.71 -18.27 -13.29
C LYS A 361 -4.51 -18.47 -12.37
N LYS A 362 -4.30 -19.70 -11.90
CA LYS A 362 -3.13 -20.07 -11.09
C LYS A 362 -1.81 -19.89 -11.85
N ALA A 363 -1.77 -20.23 -13.14
CA ALA A 363 -0.58 -20.03 -13.97
C ALA A 363 -0.23 -18.53 -14.14
N CYS A 364 -1.24 -17.65 -14.06
CA CYS A 364 -1.08 -16.20 -14.03
C CYS A 364 -0.97 -15.64 -12.58
N GLY A 365 -0.59 -16.48 -11.60
CA GLY A 365 -0.43 -16.09 -10.19
C GLY A 365 -1.69 -15.53 -9.51
N GLY A 366 -2.86 -15.95 -9.98
CA GLY A 366 -4.14 -15.44 -9.47
C GLY A 366 -4.67 -14.22 -10.21
N LEU A 367 -3.95 -13.70 -11.22
CA LEU A 367 -4.45 -12.60 -12.04
C LEU A 367 -5.60 -13.08 -12.93
N HIS A 368 -6.70 -12.35 -12.90
CA HIS A 368 -7.89 -12.60 -13.71
C HIS A 368 -8.73 -11.32 -13.82
N PHE A 369 -9.76 -11.33 -14.67
CA PHE A 369 -10.65 -10.18 -14.81
C PHE A 369 -12.15 -10.53 -14.79
N LEU A 370 -12.96 -9.52 -14.49
CA LEU A 370 -14.41 -9.52 -14.69
C LEU A 370 -14.74 -8.45 -15.73
N ALA A 371 -15.44 -8.85 -16.80
CA ALA A 371 -15.96 -7.96 -17.82
C ALA A 371 -17.49 -8.00 -17.81
N ILE A 372 -18.13 -6.83 -17.84
CA ILE A 372 -19.58 -6.67 -17.92
C ILE A 372 -19.90 -5.92 -19.21
N GLN A 373 -20.79 -6.47 -20.02
CA GLN A 373 -21.10 -5.98 -21.37
C GLN A 373 -22.58 -6.18 -21.71
N ASP A 374 -23.07 -5.54 -22.76
CA ASP A 374 -24.47 -5.68 -23.20
C ASP A 374 -24.75 -7.06 -23.83
N ASP A 375 -23.80 -7.56 -24.63
CA ASP A 375 -23.84 -8.89 -25.25
C ASP A 375 -22.46 -9.58 -25.19
N LEU A 376 -22.44 -10.92 -25.17
CA LEU A 376 -21.18 -11.68 -25.10
C LEU A 376 -20.27 -11.52 -26.33
N ASN A 377 -20.82 -11.06 -27.46
CA ASN A 377 -20.07 -10.81 -28.69
C ASN A 377 -19.75 -9.32 -28.89
N SER A 378 -19.98 -8.47 -27.90
CA SER A 378 -19.60 -7.07 -27.97
C SER A 378 -18.08 -6.92 -27.85
N ASP A 379 -17.52 -5.99 -28.62
CA ASP A 379 -16.11 -5.64 -28.51
C ASP A 379 -15.85 -4.66 -27.34
N ASP A 380 -16.89 -4.01 -26.81
CA ASP A 380 -16.78 -3.00 -25.76
C ASP A 380 -17.35 -3.50 -24.42
N CYS A 381 -16.62 -3.24 -23.33
CA CYS A 381 -17.07 -3.48 -21.97
C CYS A 381 -17.70 -2.23 -21.34
N VAL A 382 -18.81 -2.43 -20.62
CA VAL A 382 -19.48 -1.42 -19.79
C VAL A 382 -18.90 -1.38 -18.37
N GLY A 383 -18.27 -2.48 -17.94
CA GLY A 383 -17.44 -2.49 -16.76
C GLY A 383 -16.30 -3.50 -16.86
N PHE A 384 -15.14 -3.16 -16.30
CA PHE A 384 -13.95 -4.02 -16.32
C PHE A 384 -13.17 -3.93 -14.99
N TRP A 385 -12.96 -5.08 -14.35
CA TRP A 385 -12.18 -5.17 -13.10
C TRP A 385 -11.03 -6.14 -13.28
N LEU A 386 -9.81 -5.64 -13.11
CA LEU A 386 -8.62 -6.46 -12.94
C LEU A 386 -8.51 -6.86 -11.46
N LEU A 387 -8.39 -8.17 -11.24
CA LEU A 387 -8.45 -8.83 -9.94
C LEU A 387 -7.20 -9.68 -9.74
N LEU A 388 -6.70 -9.74 -8.50
CA LEU A 388 -5.55 -10.55 -8.15
C LEU A 388 -5.86 -11.37 -6.89
N ASP A 389 -5.95 -12.69 -7.06
CA ASP A 389 -6.25 -13.64 -6.01
C ASP A 389 -4.95 -14.21 -5.42
N LEU A 390 -4.39 -13.49 -4.44
CA LEU A 390 -3.18 -13.90 -3.75
C LEU A 390 -3.47 -14.93 -2.65
N PRO A 391 -2.53 -15.86 -2.38
CA PRO A 391 -2.61 -16.66 -1.17
C PRO A 391 -2.56 -15.75 0.08
N PRO A 392 -3.08 -16.23 1.23
CA PRO A 392 -2.87 -15.55 2.51
C PRO A 392 -1.38 -15.31 2.77
N PRO A 393 -1.01 -14.15 3.35
CA PRO A 393 0.38 -13.91 3.73
C PRO A 393 0.78 -14.87 4.86
N PRO A 394 2.08 -15.17 5.02
CA PRO A 394 2.58 -16.12 6.01
C PRO A 394 2.40 -15.66 7.47
N VAL A 395 1.93 -14.43 7.71
CA VAL A 395 1.84 -13.78 9.04
C VAL A 395 0.46 -13.34 9.47
#